data_AF-A0A0B5FL88-F1
#
_entry.id   AF-A0A0B5FL88-F1
#
_cell.length_a   1.000
_cell.length_b   1.000
_cell.length_c   1.000
_cell.angle_alpha   90.00
_cell.angle_beta   90.00
_cell.angle_gamma   90.00
#
_symmetry.space_group_name_H-M   'P 1'
#
loop_
_entity.id
_entity.type
_entity.pdbx_description
1 polymer ?
#
loop_
_entity_poly.entity_id
_entity_poly.type
_entity_poly.pdbx_seq_one_letter_code
_entity_poly.pdbx_strand_id
1 'polypeptide(L)'
;MNIEKVCDQSQPQFRLFRHKEMVGATDGRIILVTNKSENSDYEQASEPIKEFLEKFAEPSEVNHGLPMPRFTQEKDPCLECLGTGKTLVCPECEGSGNLTFSTSHNEYEVDCDTCNGAGRIQMKSAEFEKAEVCEACGGKGSTFPETPVLLAKNEAGNRLCLNSAILHRMKENLENILFYPSQNMQEENFSYSPVEFTFNGGWGVIMPVMPPQEV
;
A
#
# COMPACT_ATOMS: atom_id res chain seq x y z
N MET A 1 12.53 3.34 14.10
CA MET A 1 12.02 2.64 12.90
C MET A 1 10.51 2.60 13.00
N ASN A 2 9.80 3.01 11.96
CA ASN A 2 8.34 3.05 12.01
C ASN A 2 7.78 2.20 10.86
N ILE A 3 7.50 0.92 11.16
CA ILE A 3 6.99 -0.04 10.18
C ILE A 3 5.56 0.31 9.73
N GLU A 4 4.80 1.06 10.54
CA GLU A 4 3.42 1.44 10.21
C GLU A 4 3.35 2.50 9.09
N LYS A 5 4.45 3.22 8.84
CA LYS A 5 4.58 4.15 7.71
C LYS A 5 4.91 3.47 6.39
N VAL A 6 5.32 2.20 6.43
CA VAL A 6 5.61 1.41 5.22
C VAL A 6 4.32 0.86 4.61
N CYS A 7 3.39 0.43 5.46
CA CYS A 7 2.06 -0.01 5.05
C CYS A 7 1.18 1.19 4.64
N ASP A 8 0.31 0.96 3.67
CA ASP A 8 -0.69 1.96 3.27
C ASP A 8 -1.89 1.91 4.22
N GLN A 9 -1.99 2.91 5.10
CA GLN A 9 -3.02 2.98 6.14
C GLN A 9 -4.43 3.23 5.59
N SER A 10 -4.54 3.66 4.32
CA SER A 10 -5.84 3.82 3.66
C SER A 10 -6.44 2.48 3.22
N GLN A 11 -5.65 1.40 3.18
CA GLN A 11 -6.14 0.10 2.76
C GLN A 11 -7.06 -0.49 3.84
N PRO A 12 -8.21 -1.07 3.47
CA PRO A 12 -9.12 -1.70 4.44
C PRO A 12 -8.51 -2.92 5.12
N GLN A 13 -7.43 -3.48 4.57
CA GLN A 13 -6.65 -4.57 5.16
C GLN A 13 -5.54 -4.08 6.10
N PHE A 14 -5.35 -2.76 6.28
CA PHE A 14 -4.32 -2.22 7.16
C PHE A 14 -4.54 -2.66 8.60
N ARG A 15 -3.57 -3.38 9.19
CA ARG A 15 -3.65 -3.84 10.58
C ARG A 15 -2.28 -3.75 11.25
N LEU A 16 -2.31 -3.36 12.53
CA LEU A 16 -1.20 -3.52 13.47
C LEU A 16 -1.47 -4.78 14.31
N PHE A 17 -0.48 -5.67 14.40
CA PHE A 17 -0.65 -6.92 15.13
C PHE A 17 0.54 -7.25 16.03
N ARG A 18 0.29 -8.02 17.08
CA ARG A 18 1.27 -8.56 18.03
C ARG A 18 1.19 -10.08 18.02
N HIS A 19 2.35 -10.73 17.96
CA HIS A 19 2.46 -12.18 18.08
C HIS A 19 3.71 -12.53 18.91
N LYS A 20 3.51 -13.11 20.10
CA LYS A 20 4.59 -13.34 21.08
C LYS A 20 5.28 -12.01 21.41
N GLU A 21 6.61 -11.96 21.30
CA GLU A 21 7.42 -10.75 21.51
C GLU A 21 7.53 -9.86 20.26
N MET A 22 6.97 -10.31 19.14
CA MET A 22 7.01 -9.58 17.88
C MET A 22 5.81 -8.66 17.73
N VAL A 23 6.04 -7.55 17.05
CA VAL A 23 5.00 -6.68 16.51
C VAL A 23 5.11 -6.63 14.99
N GLY A 24 4.01 -6.35 14.32
CA GLY A 24 4.00 -6.23 12.87
C GLY A 24 2.90 -5.32 12.34
N ALA A 25 3.05 -4.99 11.07
CA ALA A 25 2.10 -4.19 10.31
C ALA A 25 1.86 -4.87 8.96
N THR A 26 0.63 -4.79 8.46
CA THR A 26 0.27 -5.28 7.14
C THR A 26 -0.75 -4.37 6.48
N ASP A 27 -0.72 -4.25 5.15
CA ASP A 27 -1.79 -3.69 4.33
C ASP A 27 -2.36 -4.71 3.33
N GLY A 28 -2.09 -6.01 3.55
CA GLY A 28 -2.46 -7.11 2.66
C GLY A 28 -1.51 -7.31 1.47
N ARG A 29 -0.66 -6.33 1.13
CA ARG A 29 0.33 -6.43 0.05
C ARG A 29 1.74 -6.61 0.60
N ILE A 30 2.01 -6.08 1.80
CA ILE A 30 3.26 -6.26 2.53
C ILE A 30 2.97 -6.58 3.98
N ILE A 31 3.78 -7.45 4.58
CA ILE A 31 3.83 -7.72 6.02
C ILE A 31 5.22 -7.35 6.50
N LEU A 32 5.33 -6.58 7.59
CA LEU A 32 6.59 -6.27 8.26
C LEU A 32 6.52 -6.72 9.71
N VAL A 33 7.62 -7.25 10.22
CA VAL A 33 7.73 -7.81 11.57
C VAL A 33 9.02 -7.31 12.23
N THR A 34 8.94 -6.93 13.49
CA THR A 34 10.08 -6.50 14.30
C THR A 34 9.88 -6.88 15.78
N ASN A 35 10.99 -6.97 16.51
CA ASN A 35 11.01 -7.19 17.96
C ASN A 35 10.91 -5.88 18.77
N LYS A 36 10.90 -4.72 18.10
CA LYS A 36 10.88 -3.40 18.76
C LYS A 36 9.61 -2.63 18.41
N SER A 37 8.84 -2.27 19.43
CA SER A 37 7.78 -1.28 19.31
C SER A 37 7.82 -0.30 20.46
N GLU A 38 7.65 0.98 20.14
CA GLU A 38 7.34 2.04 21.11
C GLU A 38 5.83 2.27 21.24
N ASN A 39 5.03 1.69 20.34
CA ASN A 39 3.59 1.89 20.27
C ASN A 39 2.84 0.74 20.99
N SER A 40 1.85 1.12 21.81
CA SER A 40 0.99 0.22 22.59
C SER A 40 -0.18 -0.36 21.81
N ASP A 41 -0.53 0.22 20.66
CA ASP A 41 -1.84 0.05 20.00
C ASP A 41 -1.92 -1.20 19.11
N TYR A 42 -1.14 -2.24 19.42
CA TYR A 42 -1.13 -3.48 18.64
C TYR A 42 -2.18 -4.46 19.14
N GLU A 43 -3.02 -4.92 18.22
CA GLU A 43 -3.98 -5.99 18.50
C GLU A 43 -3.31 -7.36 18.47
N GLN A 44 -3.92 -8.37 19.08
CA GLN A 44 -3.41 -9.74 18.97
C GLN A 44 -3.57 -10.23 17.52
N ALA A 45 -2.51 -10.81 16.94
CA ALA A 45 -2.55 -11.38 15.59
C ALA A 45 -3.69 -12.41 15.46
N SER A 46 -4.40 -12.37 14.34
CA SER A 46 -5.42 -13.37 13.98
C SER A 46 -4.77 -14.71 13.60
N GLU A 47 -5.50 -15.83 13.70
CA GLU A 47 -4.97 -17.16 13.36
C GLU A 47 -4.29 -17.24 11.98
N PRO A 48 -4.87 -16.69 10.89
CA PRO A 48 -4.19 -16.70 9.59
C PRO A 48 -2.84 -15.98 9.60
N ILE A 49 -2.72 -14.88 10.35
CA ILE A 49 -1.45 -14.17 10.52
C ILE A 49 -0.49 -15.02 11.34
N LYS A 50 -0.94 -15.70 12.41
CA LYS A 50 -0.08 -16.58 13.21
C LYS A 50 0.48 -17.72 12.35
N GLU A 51 -0.37 -18.43 11.63
CA GLU A 51 0.03 -19.51 10.72
C GLU A 51 1.02 -19.02 9.67
N PHE A 52 0.77 -17.82 9.11
CA PHE A 52 1.69 -17.18 8.18
C PHE A 52 3.06 -16.91 8.82
N LEU A 53 3.10 -16.29 10.00
CA LEU A 53 4.34 -15.98 10.72
C LEU A 53 5.11 -17.24 11.12
N GLU A 54 4.42 -18.36 11.39
CA GLU A 54 5.04 -19.64 11.69
C GLU A 54 5.62 -20.32 10.44
N LYS A 55 4.98 -20.13 9.29
CA LYS A 55 5.47 -20.64 7.99
C LYS A 55 6.67 -19.84 7.47
N PHE A 56 6.59 -18.52 7.56
CA PHE A 56 7.62 -17.58 7.13
C PHE A 56 8.44 -17.14 8.34
N ALA A 57 9.13 -18.09 8.98
CA ALA A 57 10.14 -17.74 9.98
C ALA A 57 11.29 -16.93 9.34
N GLU A 58 12.13 -16.29 10.17
CA GLU A 58 13.24 -15.45 9.71
C GLU A 58 13.96 -16.05 8.47
N PRO A 59 14.18 -15.25 7.41
CA PRO A 59 14.74 -15.75 6.16
C PRO A 59 16.03 -16.54 6.42
N SER A 60 16.11 -17.76 5.90
CA SER A 60 17.28 -18.60 6.15
C SER A 60 18.54 -17.90 5.62
N GLU A 61 19.59 -17.78 6.45
CA GLU A 61 20.87 -17.11 6.11
C GLU A 61 21.60 -17.70 4.89
N VAL A 62 21.10 -18.82 4.35
CA VAL A 62 21.72 -19.58 3.25
C VAL A 62 21.65 -18.84 1.91
N ASN A 63 20.79 -17.83 1.77
CA ASN A 63 20.61 -17.12 0.50
C ASN A 63 21.35 -15.79 0.42
N HIS A 64 22.01 -15.54 -0.71
CA HIS A 64 22.52 -14.21 -1.05
C HIS A 64 21.34 -13.27 -1.34
N GLY A 65 21.04 -12.38 -0.40
CA GLY A 65 19.99 -11.38 -0.56
C GLY A 65 20.29 -10.42 -1.71
N LEU A 66 19.28 -10.12 -2.51
CA LEU A 66 19.34 -9.11 -3.56
C LEU A 66 19.17 -7.71 -2.93
N PRO A 67 20.00 -6.72 -3.29
CA PRO A 67 19.80 -5.36 -2.80
C PRO A 67 18.51 -4.78 -3.37
N MET A 68 18.01 -3.71 -2.72
CA MET A 68 16.92 -2.89 -3.25
C MET A 68 17.17 -2.53 -4.73
N PRO A 69 16.24 -2.87 -5.64
CA PRO A 69 16.41 -2.53 -7.05
C PRO A 69 16.51 -1.01 -7.22
N ARG A 70 17.28 -0.57 -8.22
CA ARG A 70 17.32 0.84 -8.59
C ARG A 70 16.09 1.15 -9.42
N PHE A 71 15.30 2.12 -8.97
CA PHE A 71 14.16 2.64 -9.70
C PHE A 71 14.07 4.15 -9.50
N THR A 72 13.51 4.82 -10.49
CA THR A 72 13.11 6.22 -10.42
C THR A 72 11.61 6.26 -10.58
N GLN A 73 10.97 7.03 -9.72
CA GLN A 73 9.53 7.18 -9.77
C GLN A 73 9.20 8.64 -9.60
N GLU A 74 8.57 9.19 -10.63
CA GLU A 74 7.99 10.52 -10.54
C GLU A 74 6.68 10.43 -9.76
N LYS A 75 6.39 11.48 -9.01
CA LYS A 75 5.13 11.60 -8.29
C LYS A 75 4.09 12.14 -9.26
N ASP A 76 2.95 11.47 -9.31
CA ASP A 76 1.80 11.99 -10.05
C ASP A 76 0.98 12.88 -9.12
N PRO A 77 0.35 13.95 -9.65
CA PRO A 77 -0.67 14.66 -8.91
C PRO A 77 -1.76 13.68 -8.46
N CYS A 78 -2.12 13.73 -7.18
CA CYS A 78 -3.20 12.91 -6.65
C CYS A 78 -4.49 13.28 -7.40
N LEU A 79 -5.16 12.30 -8.00
CA LEU A 79 -6.34 12.53 -8.84
C LEU A 79 -7.54 13.07 -8.05
N GLU A 80 -7.65 12.76 -6.76
CA GLU A 80 -8.76 13.24 -5.93
C GLU A 80 -8.64 14.73 -5.58
N CYS A 81 -7.42 15.19 -5.28
CA CYS A 81 -7.18 16.58 -4.89
C CYS A 81 -6.47 17.41 -5.98
N LEU A 82 -6.22 16.82 -7.14
CA LEU A 82 -5.45 17.37 -8.26
C LEU A 82 -4.18 18.13 -7.84
N GLY A 83 -3.33 17.52 -7.01
CA GLY A 83 -2.08 18.18 -6.61
C GLY A 83 -2.16 19.01 -5.34
N THR A 84 -3.35 19.38 -4.85
CA THR A 84 -3.49 20.37 -3.77
C THR A 84 -3.25 19.81 -2.38
N GLY A 85 -3.41 18.49 -2.21
CA GLY A 85 -3.34 17.81 -0.91
C GLY A 85 -4.58 18.03 -0.05
N LYS A 86 -5.59 18.76 -0.52
CA LYS A 86 -6.81 19.04 0.22
C LYS A 86 -8.04 18.80 -0.63
N THR A 87 -9.13 18.40 0.01
CA THR A 87 -10.44 18.25 -0.63
C THR A 87 -11.49 18.99 0.18
N LEU A 88 -12.56 19.43 -0.48
CA LEU A 88 -13.74 19.99 0.18
C LEU A 88 -14.90 19.02 0.00
N VAL A 89 -15.65 18.76 1.07
CA VAL A 89 -16.91 18.02 0.97
C VAL A 89 -17.84 18.75 0.00
N CYS A 90 -18.41 18.04 -0.96
CA CYS A 90 -19.31 18.64 -1.93
C CYS A 90 -20.54 19.22 -1.20
N PRO A 91 -20.82 20.52 -1.31
CA PRO A 91 -21.92 21.14 -0.59
C PRO A 91 -23.30 20.75 -1.16
N GLU A 92 -23.37 20.21 -2.38
CA GLU A 92 -24.62 19.82 -3.01
C GLU A 92 -25.12 18.45 -2.51
N CYS A 93 -24.21 17.47 -2.42
CA CYS A 93 -24.53 16.11 -1.96
C CYS A 93 -24.06 15.82 -0.53
N GLU A 94 -23.51 16.82 0.16
CA GLU A 94 -23.02 16.72 1.54
C GLU A 94 -22.02 15.56 1.76
N GLY A 95 -21.24 15.22 0.72
CA GLY A 95 -20.25 14.14 0.79
C GLY A 95 -20.73 12.77 0.35
N SER A 96 -22.02 12.57 0.11
CA SER A 96 -22.56 11.26 -0.29
C SER A 96 -22.11 10.83 -1.69
N GLY A 97 -21.81 11.80 -2.56
CA GLY A 97 -21.59 11.57 -3.99
C GLY A 97 -22.88 11.52 -4.80
N ASN A 98 -24.03 11.28 -4.18
CA ASN A 98 -25.30 11.04 -4.86
C ASN A 98 -26.41 11.96 -4.32
N LEU A 99 -27.35 12.33 -5.20
CA LEU A 99 -28.55 13.07 -4.85
C LEU A 99 -29.75 12.12 -4.87
N THR A 100 -30.54 12.17 -3.81
CA THR A 100 -31.77 11.37 -3.68
C THR A 100 -32.98 12.24 -3.94
N PHE A 101 -33.81 11.83 -4.89
CA PHE A 101 -35.07 12.50 -5.24
C PHE A 101 -36.23 11.55 -4.98
N SER A 102 -37.21 11.99 -4.20
CA SER A 102 -38.40 11.19 -3.91
C SER A 102 -39.66 11.79 -4.54
N THR A 103 -40.50 10.92 -5.09
CA THR A 103 -41.85 11.23 -5.56
C THR A 103 -42.87 10.44 -4.74
N SER A 104 -44.17 10.62 -4.99
CA SER A 104 -45.22 9.83 -4.32
C SER A 104 -45.19 8.34 -4.67
N HIS A 105 -44.42 7.92 -5.67
CA HIS A 105 -44.42 6.55 -6.19
C HIS A 105 -43.04 5.89 -6.21
N ASN A 106 -41.97 6.67 -6.36
CA ASN A 106 -40.61 6.17 -6.55
C ASN A 106 -39.58 7.07 -5.85
N GLU A 107 -38.43 6.47 -5.56
CA GLU A 107 -37.20 7.14 -5.16
C GLU A 107 -36.14 6.95 -6.25
N TYR A 108 -35.42 8.00 -6.55
CA TYR A 108 -34.36 8.03 -7.56
C TYR A 108 -33.06 8.43 -6.89
N GLU A 109 -31.99 7.72 -7.21
CA GLU A 109 -30.63 8.07 -6.84
C GLU A 109 -29.86 8.39 -8.13
N VAL A 110 -29.20 9.54 -8.15
CA VAL A 110 -28.36 9.95 -9.28
C VAL A 110 -27.04 10.48 -8.75
N ASP A 111 -25.98 10.27 -9.51
CA ASP A 111 -24.66 10.82 -9.18
C ASP A 111 -24.75 12.36 -9.16
N CYS A 112 -24.10 12.99 -8.18
CA CYS A 112 -24.04 14.43 -8.08
C CYS A 112 -23.08 14.99 -9.14
N ASP A 113 -23.62 15.77 -10.08
CA ASP A 113 -22.85 16.38 -11.17
C ASP A 113 -21.75 17.33 -10.69
N THR A 114 -21.96 18.04 -9.58
CA THR A 114 -20.96 18.98 -9.03
C THR A 114 -19.66 18.27 -8.64
N CYS A 115 -19.74 17.03 -8.13
CA CYS A 115 -18.59 16.23 -7.77
C CYS A 115 -18.37 15.00 -8.66
N ASN A 116 -19.16 14.82 -9.73
CA ASN A 116 -19.18 13.62 -10.56
C ASN A 116 -19.22 12.32 -9.74
N GLY A 117 -20.12 12.23 -8.76
CA GLY A 117 -20.23 11.03 -7.91
C GLY A 117 -19.18 10.90 -6.79
N ALA A 118 -18.14 11.73 -6.76
CA ALA A 118 -17.01 11.53 -5.82
C ALA A 118 -17.30 12.00 -4.38
N GLY A 119 -18.39 12.75 -4.15
CA GLY A 119 -18.72 13.35 -2.85
C GLY A 119 -17.82 14.51 -2.43
N ARG A 120 -16.72 14.76 -3.14
CA ARG A 120 -15.74 15.81 -2.83
C ARG A 120 -15.44 16.64 -4.07
N ILE A 121 -15.16 17.92 -3.87
CA ILE A 121 -14.80 18.86 -4.94
C ILE A 121 -13.41 19.46 -4.72
N GLN A 122 -12.86 19.94 -5.84
CA GLN A 122 -11.62 20.69 -5.83
C GLN A 122 -11.81 22.05 -5.17
N MET A 123 -10.82 22.39 -4.36
CA MET A 123 -10.71 23.70 -3.77
C MET A 123 -10.31 24.74 -4.82
N LYS A 124 -11.09 25.82 -4.92
CA LYS A 124 -10.60 27.09 -5.48
C LYS A 124 -9.97 27.88 -4.33
N SER A 125 -8.90 28.64 -4.60
CA SER A 125 -7.94 29.18 -3.61
C SER A 125 -8.50 29.98 -2.42
N ALA A 126 -9.79 30.35 -2.39
CA ALA A 126 -10.38 31.18 -1.36
C ALA A 126 -10.94 30.42 -0.12
N GLU A 127 -11.00 29.08 -0.13
CA GLU A 127 -11.73 28.31 0.91
C GLU A 127 -10.84 27.40 1.78
N PHE A 128 -9.54 27.74 1.92
CA PHE A 128 -8.53 26.86 2.52
C PHE A 128 -8.77 26.49 3.98
N GLU A 129 -9.55 27.28 4.70
CA GLU A 129 -9.86 27.07 6.11
C GLU A 129 -10.89 25.96 6.34
N LYS A 130 -11.73 25.66 5.33
CA LYS A 130 -12.77 24.62 5.42
C LYS A 130 -12.35 23.28 4.82
N ALA A 131 -11.16 23.22 4.22
CA ALA A 131 -10.73 22.06 3.47
C ALA A 131 -10.08 21.00 4.36
N GLU A 132 -10.45 19.76 4.10
CA GLU A 132 -9.93 18.59 4.78
C GLU A 132 -8.66 18.09 4.09
N VAL A 133 -7.85 17.35 4.84
CA VAL A 133 -6.69 16.65 4.30
C VAL A 133 -7.19 15.60 3.31
N CYS A 134 -6.65 15.61 2.09
CA CYS A 134 -6.99 14.57 1.11
C CYS A 134 -6.52 13.20 1.63
N GLU A 135 -7.46 12.30 1.91
CA GLU A 135 -7.19 10.99 2.48
C GLU A 135 -6.35 10.13 1.54
N ALA A 136 -6.66 10.11 0.24
CA ALA A 136 -5.94 9.29 -0.74
C ALA A 136 -4.44 9.60 -0.88
N CYS A 137 -4.03 10.85 -0.60
CA CYS A 137 -2.61 11.22 -0.61
C CYS A 137 -2.07 11.59 0.78
N GLY A 138 -2.86 11.43 1.84
CA GLY A 138 -2.53 11.87 3.19
C GLY A 138 -2.06 13.33 3.24
N GLY A 139 -2.67 14.22 2.45
CA GLY A 139 -2.31 15.64 2.41
C GLY A 139 -1.16 16.04 1.51
N LYS A 140 -0.47 15.09 0.86
CA LYS A 140 0.76 15.37 0.10
C LYS A 140 0.49 16.04 -1.26
N GLY A 141 -0.73 15.94 -1.77
CA GLY A 141 -1.09 16.40 -3.11
C GLY A 141 -0.62 15.49 -4.23
N SER A 142 0.21 14.48 -3.93
CA SER A 142 0.80 13.62 -4.94
C SER A 142 0.81 12.17 -4.49
N THR A 143 0.66 11.26 -5.43
CA THR A 143 0.75 9.80 -5.22
C THR A 143 1.91 9.21 -6.02
N PHE A 144 2.33 8.03 -5.61
CA PHE A 144 3.30 7.23 -6.36
C PHE A 144 2.52 6.28 -7.27
N PRO A 145 2.67 6.34 -8.60
CA PRO A 145 1.95 5.44 -9.49
C PRO A 145 2.35 3.99 -9.25
N GLU A 146 1.40 3.08 -9.16
CA GLU A 146 1.71 1.66 -8.92
C GLU A 146 2.31 1.01 -10.17
N THR A 147 3.63 1.14 -10.34
CA THR A 147 4.37 0.60 -11.49
C THR A 147 5.18 -0.64 -11.10
N PRO A 148 5.18 -1.70 -11.92
CA PRO A 148 6.00 -2.88 -11.68
C PRO A 148 7.50 -2.57 -11.79
N VAL A 149 8.27 -2.87 -10.74
CA VAL A 149 9.74 -2.77 -10.70
C VAL A 149 10.33 -4.16 -10.72
N LEU A 150 11.16 -4.45 -11.72
CA LEU A 150 11.81 -5.75 -11.85
C LEU A 150 12.79 -5.98 -10.69
N LEU A 151 12.56 -7.05 -9.92
CA LEU A 151 13.47 -7.53 -8.90
C LEU A 151 14.39 -8.63 -9.44
N ALA A 152 13.82 -9.65 -10.08
CA ALA A 152 14.54 -10.80 -10.58
C ALA A 152 13.89 -11.40 -11.83
N LYS A 153 14.67 -12.19 -12.58
CA LYS A 153 14.22 -12.94 -13.76
C LYS A 153 14.78 -14.36 -13.68
N ASN A 154 13.96 -15.38 -13.94
CA ASN A 154 14.43 -16.78 -13.98
C ASN A 154 14.96 -17.16 -15.38
N GLU A 155 15.47 -18.38 -15.53
CA GLU A 155 16.00 -18.89 -16.81
C GLU A 155 14.93 -18.98 -17.93
N ALA A 156 13.69 -19.28 -17.56
CA ALA A 156 12.54 -19.29 -18.49
C ALA A 156 12.11 -17.88 -18.93
N GLY A 157 12.65 -16.85 -18.28
CA GLY A 157 12.38 -15.45 -18.56
C GLY A 157 11.18 -14.84 -17.83
N ASN A 158 10.57 -15.57 -16.90
CA ASN A 158 9.54 -15.05 -16.01
C ASN A 158 10.11 -13.94 -15.13
N ARG A 159 9.32 -12.89 -14.94
CA ARG A 159 9.73 -11.66 -14.25
C ARG A 159 9.06 -11.58 -12.88
N LEU A 160 9.86 -11.43 -11.85
CA LEU A 160 9.39 -11.12 -10.50
C LEU A 160 9.45 -9.60 -10.33
N CYS A 161 8.28 -8.98 -10.24
CA CYS A 161 8.13 -7.53 -10.12
C CYS A 161 7.52 -7.15 -8.77
N LEU A 162 7.98 -6.05 -8.20
CA LEU A 162 7.43 -5.45 -6.97
C LEU A 162 6.78 -4.10 -7.27
N ASN A 163 5.82 -3.70 -6.43
CA ASN A 163 5.13 -2.42 -6.56
C ASN A 163 6.07 -1.26 -6.20
N SER A 164 6.33 -0.34 -7.13
CA SER A 164 7.21 0.82 -6.93
C SER A 164 6.80 1.70 -5.74
N ALA A 165 5.50 1.92 -5.51
CA ALA A 165 5.01 2.73 -4.41
C ALA A 165 5.35 2.10 -3.05
N ILE A 166 5.27 0.76 -2.93
CA ILE A 166 5.71 0.04 -1.72
C ILE A 166 7.22 0.16 -1.55
N LEU A 167 8.01 -0.06 -2.62
CA LEU A 167 9.46 0.07 -2.57
C LEU A 167 9.91 1.48 -2.16
N HIS A 168 9.19 2.51 -2.59
CA HIS A 168 9.45 3.89 -2.18
C HIS A 168 9.25 4.07 -0.68
N ARG A 169 8.12 3.63 -0.14
CA ARG A 169 7.84 3.70 1.31
C ARG A 169 8.86 2.91 2.12
N MET A 170 9.25 1.73 1.64
CA MET A 170 10.31 0.93 2.26
C MET A 170 11.63 1.71 2.29
N LYS A 171 12.04 2.29 1.16
CA LYS A 171 13.29 3.07 1.05
C LYS A 171 13.32 4.30 1.96
N GLU A 172 12.18 4.94 2.21
CA GLU A 172 12.09 6.11 3.10
C GLU A 172 12.13 5.75 4.60
N ASN A 173 11.69 4.54 4.97
CA ASN A 173 11.43 4.19 6.37
C ASN A 173 12.27 3.02 6.91
N LEU A 174 12.99 2.29 6.04
CA LEU A 174 13.79 1.13 6.38
C LEU A 174 15.21 1.26 5.83
N GLU A 175 16.16 0.59 6.48
CA GLU A 175 17.58 0.58 6.12
C GLU A 175 18.07 -0.84 5.83
N ASN A 176 19.11 -0.98 5.01
CA ASN A 176 19.77 -2.26 4.70
C ASN A 176 18.81 -3.35 4.22
N ILE A 177 17.92 -2.98 3.29
CA ILE A 177 16.89 -3.89 2.77
C ILE A 177 17.55 -4.91 1.81
N LEU A 178 17.32 -6.19 2.08
CA LEU A 178 17.75 -7.30 1.23
C LEU A 178 16.56 -8.21 0.92
N PHE A 179 16.37 -8.56 -0.35
CA PHE A 179 15.27 -9.39 -0.85
C PHE A 179 15.73 -10.82 -1.13
N TYR A 180 14.86 -11.79 -0.83
CA TYR A 180 15.12 -13.22 -0.98
C TYR A 180 13.99 -13.83 -1.83
N PRO A 181 14.06 -13.72 -3.17
CA PRO A 181 13.16 -14.46 -4.04
C PRO A 181 13.23 -15.97 -3.75
N SER A 182 12.08 -16.65 -3.80
CA SER A 182 12.04 -18.11 -3.63
C SER A 182 13.04 -18.82 -4.54
N GLN A 183 13.79 -19.77 -3.96
CA GLN A 183 14.75 -20.60 -4.70
C GLN A 183 14.08 -21.49 -5.75
N ASN A 184 12.77 -21.73 -5.65
CA ASN A 184 12.00 -22.50 -6.63
C ASN A 184 11.75 -21.66 -7.91
N MET A 185 12.81 -21.10 -8.48
CA MET A 185 12.78 -20.29 -9.69
C MET A 185 12.33 -21.06 -10.95
N GLN A 186 12.22 -22.39 -10.86
CA GLN A 186 11.73 -23.23 -11.96
C GLN A 186 10.20 -23.38 -11.97
N GLU A 187 9.49 -22.91 -10.95
CA GLU A 187 8.04 -23.02 -10.92
C GLU A 187 7.38 -22.03 -11.90
N GLU A 188 6.31 -22.49 -12.55
CA GLU A 188 5.44 -21.67 -13.41
C GLU A 188 4.86 -20.46 -12.65
N ASN A 189 4.84 -20.52 -11.31
CA ASN A 189 4.31 -19.48 -10.43
C ASN A 189 5.38 -18.50 -9.89
N PHE A 190 6.57 -18.45 -10.49
CA PHE A 190 7.65 -17.55 -10.05
C PHE A 190 7.19 -16.09 -9.91
N SER A 191 6.40 -15.57 -10.86
CA SER A 191 5.93 -14.18 -10.87
C SER A 191 4.96 -13.83 -9.74
N TYR A 192 4.40 -14.82 -9.04
CA TYR A 192 3.39 -14.65 -7.98
C TYR A 192 3.89 -15.08 -6.61
N SER A 193 5.12 -15.60 -6.54
CA SER A 193 5.68 -16.11 -5.30
C SER A 193 5.99 -14.96 -4.34
N PRO A 194 5.49 -14.98 -3.08
CA PRO A 194 5.83 -13.98 -2.09
C PRO A 194 7.34 -13.81 -1.95
N VAL A 195 7.80 -12.58 -1.77
CA VAL A 195 9.23 -12.26 -1.63
C VAL A 195 9.51 -11.92 -0.19
N GLU A 196 10.31 -12.76 0.46
CA GLU A 196 10.85 -12.48 1.78
C GLU A 196 11.91 -11.37 1.68
N PHE A 197 12.02 -10.54 2.71
CA PHE A 197 13.07 -9.55 2.80
C PHE A 197 13.47 -9.28 4.25
N THR A 198 14.72 -8.87 4.46
CA THR A 198 15.22 -8.40 5.75
C THR A 198 15.53 -6.92 5.68
N PHE A 199 15.55 -6.27 6.83
CA PHE A 199 16.02 -4.89 7.01
C PHE A 199 16.64 -4.74 8.41
N ASN A 200 17.22 -3.58 8.70
CA ASN A 200 17.81 -3.33 10.00
C ASN A 200 16.74 -3.37 11.12
N GLY A 201 16.73 -4.44 11.91
CA GLY A 201 15.83 -4.62 13.05
C GLY A 201 14.55 -5.43 12.77
N GLY A 202 14.42 -6.09 11.61
CA GLY A 202 13.26 -6.92 11.33
C GLY A 202 13.31 -7.62 9.96
N TRP A 203 12.18 -8.23 9.62
CA TRP A 203 11.97 -8.92 8.36
C TRP A 203 10.54 -8.69 7.86
N GLY A 204 10.27 -9.07 6.63
CA GLY A 204 8.94 -8.96 6.07
C GLY A 204 8.76 -9.82 4.83
N VAL A 205 7.53 -9.81 4.34
CA VAL A 205 7.14 -10.47 3.09
C VAL A 205 6.36 -9.49 2.25
N ILE A 206 6.70 -9.39 0.97
CA ILE A 206 6.00 -8.52 0.01
C ILE A 206 5.42 -9.38 -1.12
N MET A 207 4.17 -9.09 -1.48
CA MET A 207 3.49 -9.73 -2.59
C MET A 207 3.96 -9.11 -3.91
N PRO A 208 4.33 -9.92 -4.91
CA PRO A 208 4.63 -9.42 -6.25
C PRO A 208 3.43 -8.76 -6.91
N VAL A 209 3.73 -7.94 -7.93
CA VAL A 209 2.72 -7.43 -8.87
C VAL A 209 2.90 -8.09 -10.23
N MET A 210 1.79 -8.22 -10.96
CA MET A 210 1.86 -8.74 -12.32
C MET A 210 2.75 -7.84 -13.19
N PRO A 211 3.69 -8.42 -13.97
CA PRO A 211 4.43 -7.65 -14.96
C PRO A 211 3.45 -7.10 -16.01
N PRO A 212 3.74 -5.94 -16.62
CA PRO A 212 2.94 -5.44 -17.73
C PRO A 212 2.96 -6.49 -18.86
N GLN A 213 1.81 -6.74 -19.47
CA GLN A 213 1.74 -7.57 -20.66
C GLN A 213 2.51 -6.85 -21.78
N GLU A 214 3.47 -7.54 -22.39
CA GLU A 214 4.16 -7.02 -23.58
C GLU A 214 3.12 -6.98 -24.71
N VAL A 215 2.86 -5.78 -25.24
CA VAL A 215 1.94 -5.53 -26.36
C VAL A 215 2.65 -5.74 -27.68
#